data_AF-A0A8X7PQQ7-F1
#
_entry.id   AF-A0A8X7PQQ7-F1
#
_cell.length_a   1.000
_cell.length_b   1.000
_cell.length_c   1.000
_cell.angle_alpha   90.00
_cell.angle_beta   90.00
_cell.angle_gamma   90.00
#
_symmetry.space_group_name_H-M   'P 1'
#
loop_
_entity.id
_entity.type
_entity.pdbx_description
1 polymer ?
#
loop_
_entity_poly.entity_id
_entity_poly.type
_entity_poly.pdbx_seq_one_letter_code
_entity_poly.pdbx_strand_id
1 'polypeptide(L)'
;MIPQLSKRRIFGIAVAGPNDAARGVFDIVLTEPGLSVIISAVLTSRAIFQRMKNYTFGFMFIALLWEFDFTPFIAILNNGAIMTISKDNVKPSPQPDSWKLIEIFSTGVMFRGYQALMTVVFFWAMIDTDIFSNMFGVRPLSQRPEQIMAALYLQVSISGQALIFVTRSRSWSYVESPGLLLLGAFVIAQLVATLIAVYANWSFARIEGADWGWAGVIWLYSLAMYIPLDLLKFFIRYVLSGKACSFINVEVDVTDFGLYKY
;
A
#
# COMPACT_ATOMS: atom_id res chain seq x y z
N MET A 1 -14.83 -23.50 -38.88
CA MET A 1 -15.54 -22.43 -38.12
C MET A 1 -14.67 -21.92 -36.95
N ILE A 2 -13.46 -21.43 -37.26
CA ILE A 2 -12.48 -20.85 -36.32
C ILE A 2 -12.08 -19.40 -36.71
N PRO A 3 -12.16 -18.94 -37.99
CA PRO A 3 -11.67 -17.59 -38.36
C PRO A 3 -12.44 -16.40 -37.77
N GLN A 4 -13.71 -16.57 -37.36
CA GLN A 4 -14.50 -15.46 -36.80
C GLN A 4 -14.13 -15.13 -35.35
N LEU A 5 -13.36 -15.98 -34.68
CA LEU A 5 -13.00 -15.79 -33.26
C LEU A 5 -11.74 -14.94 -33.04
N SER A 6 -10.89 -14.72 -34.04
CA SER A 6 -9.57 -14.10 -33.81
C SER A 6 -9.53 -12.57 -33.94
N LYS A 7 -10.41 -11.96 -34.76
CA LYS A 7 -10.25 -10.52 -35.10
C LYS A 7 -10.85 -9.52 -34.11
N ARG A 8 -11.59 -9.97 -33.07
CA ARG A 8 -12.22 -9.09 -32.05
C ARG A 8 -12.27 -9.69 -30.64
N ARG A 9 -11.48 -10.72 -30.36
CA ARG A 9 -11.52 -11.42 -29.07
C ARG A 9 -10.43 -10.88 -28.16
N ILE A 10 -10.85 -10.37 -27.01
CA ILE A 10 -9.93 -9.97 -25.92
C ILE A 10 -9.45 -11.21 -25.15
N PHE A 11 -10.26 -12.27 -25.11
CA PHE A 11 -9.99 -13.47 -24.31
C PHE A 11 -10.78 -14.69 -24.81
N GLY A 12 -10.15 -15.86 -24.90
CA GLY A 12 -10.75 -17.12 -25.32
C GLY A 12 -10.69 -18.22 -24.26
N ILE A 13 -11.83 -18.89 -24.01
CA ILE A 13 -11.92 -20.09 -23.16
C ILE A 13 -12.28 -21.32 -24.00
N ALA A 14 -11.47 -22.37 -23.92
CA ALA A 14 -11.80 -23.70 -24.43
C ALA A 14 -12.42 -24.55 -23.31
N VAL A 15 -13.58 -25.17 -23.59
CA VAL A 15 -14.24 -26.08 -22.65
C VAL A 15 -13.64 -27.49 -22.78
N ALA A 16 -13.60 -28.23 -21.68
CA ALA A 16 -13.06 -29.59 -21.62
C ALA A 16 -13.64 -30.48 -22.74
N GLY A 17 -12.76 -31.00 -23.59
CA GLY A 17 -13.09 -31.87 -24.70
C GLY A 17 -11.82 -32.47 -25.34
N PRO A 18 -11.95 -33.50 -26.19
CA PRO A 18 -10.83 -34.29 -26.71
C PRO A 18 -10.04 -33.62 -27.86
N ASN A 19 -10.43 -32.42 -28.29
CA ASN A 19 -9.89 -31.82 -29.51
C ASN A 19 -8.67 -30.91 -29.20
N ASP A 20 -7.46 -31.46 -29.31
CA ASP A 20 -6.20 -30.77 -28.99
C ASP A 20 -5.93 -29.51 -29.83
N ALA A 21 -6.49 -29.44 -31.05
CA ALA A 21 -6.38 -28.26 -31.91
C ALA A 21 -7.02 -27.00 -31.30
N ALA A 22 -8.01 -27.17 -30.41
CA ALA A 22 -8.63 -26.06 -29.68
C ALA A 22 -7.86 -25.68 -28.40
N ARG A 23 -6.85 -26.45 -27.96
CA ARG A 23 -6.06 -26.09 -26.77
C ARG A 23 -4.97 -25.06 -27.07
N GLY A 24 -4.43 -25.07 -28.29
CA GLY A 24 -3.35 -24.15 -28.69
C GLY A 24 -3.81 -22.75 -29.14
N VAL A 25 -5.12 -22.51 -29.27
CA VAL A 25 -5.68 -21.26 -29.82
C VAL A 25 -6.38 -20.40 -28.75
N PHE A 26 -6.61 -20.96 -27.56
CA PHE A 26 -7.35 -20.30 -26.49
C PHE A 26 -6.44 -19.97 -25.30
N ASP A 27 -6.72 -18.86 -24.62
CA ASP A 27 -5.89 -18.35 -23.51
C ASP A 27 -6.06 -19.18 -22.24
N ILE A 28 -7.25 -19.78 -22.04
CA ILE A 28 -7.53 -20.73 -20.95
C ILE A 28 -8.20 -21.99 -21.50
N VAL A 29 -7.73 -23.14 -21.03
CA VAL A 29 -8.33 -24.45 -21.29
C VAL A 29 -8.90 -24.99 -19.98
N LEU A 30 -10.20 -25.24 -19.94
CA LEU A 30 -10.85 -25.85 -18.78
C LEU A 30 -10.59 -27.36 -18.78
N THR A 31 -10.13 -27.88 -17.65
CA THR A 31 -9.93 -29.32 -17.45
C THR A 31 -11.22 -30.02 -17.07
N GLU A 32 -12.19 -29.29 -16.53
CA GLU A 32 -13.50 -29.78 -16.12
C GLU A 32 -14.60 -29.07 -16.92
N PRO A 33 -15.66 -29.79 -17.34
CA PRO A 33 -16.81 -29.18 -17.98
C PRO A 33 -17.69 -28.48 -16.95
N GLY A 34 -18.15 -27.26 -17.24
CA GLY A 34 -19.16 -26.58 -16.43
C GLY A 34 -19.01 -25.06 -16.38
N LEU A 35 -20.16 -24.37 -16.34
CA LEU A 35 -20.19 -22.91 -16.14
C LEU A 35 -19.66 -22.50 -14.76
N SER A 36 -19.81 -23.37 -13.76
CA SER A 36 -19.26 -23.19 -12.41
C SER A 36 -17.74 -23.01 -12.42
N VAL A 37 -17.02 -23.74 -13.27
CA VAL A 37 -15.57 -23.65 -13.42
C VAL A 37 -15.17 -22.28 -13.97
N ILE A 38 -15.93 -21.74 -14.93
CA ILE A 38 -15.71 -20.41 -15.49
C ILE A 38 -15.93 -19.34 -14.42
N ILE A 39 -17.02 -19.44 -13.64
CA ILE A 39 -17.31 -18.48 -12.56
C ILE A 39 -16.20 -18.51 -11.51
N SER A 40 -15.78 -19.72 -11.09
CA SER A 40 -14.68 -19.89 -10.13
C SER A 40 -13.36 -19.32 -10.65
N ALA A 41 -13.02 -19.56 -11.92
CA ALA A 41 -11.84 -19.00 -12.57
C ALA A 41 -11.87 -17.46 -12.61
N VAL A 42 -13.03 -16.86 -12.92
CA VAL A 42 -13.19 -15.39 -12.91
C VAL A 42 -13.06 -14.82 -11.50
N LEU A 43 -13.68 -15.42 -10.49
CA LEU A 43 -13.56 -14.97 -9.10
C LEU A 43 -12.12 -15.07 -8.59
N THR A 44 -11.43 -16.16 -8.91
CA THR A 44 -10.02 -16.37 -8.55
C THR A 44 -9.11 -15.37 -9.26
N SER A 45 -9.33 -15.14 -10.56
CA SER A 45 -8.60 -14.13 -11.35
C SER A 45 -8.77 -12.74 -10.74
N ARG A 46 -9.98 -12.35 -10.33
CA ARG A 46 -10.23 -11.07 -9.65
C ARG A 46 -9.49 -10.97 -8.32
N ALA A 47 -9.40 -12.04 -7.54
CA ALA A 47 -8.64 -12.04 -6.29
C ALA A 47 -7.13 -11.85 -6.54
N ILE A 48 -6.56 -12.55 -7.53
CA ILE A 48 -5.16 -12.41 -7.95
C ILE A 48 -4.88 -10.99 -8.45
N PHE A 49 -5.79 -10.43 -9.26
CA PHE A 49 -5.66 -9.07 -9.77
C PHE A 49 -5.62 -8.03 -8.64
N GLN A 50 -6.40 -8.22 -7.57
CA GLN A 50 -6.33 -7.35 -6.39
C GLN A 50 -5.00 -7.51 -5.64
N ARG A 51 -4.49 -8.74 -5.46
CA ARG A 51 -3.16 -8.97 -4.88
C ARG A 51 -2.06 -8.27 -5.69
N MET A 52 -2.15 -8.34 -7.01
CA MET A 52 -1.21 -7.66 -7.92
C MET A 52 -1.26 -6.14 -7.77
N LYS A 53 -2.46 -5.53 -7.68
CA LYS A 53 -2.58 -4.07 -7.43
C LYS A 53 -1.97 -3.69 -6.08
N ASN A 54 -2.27 -4.45 -5.03
CA ASN A 54 -1.71 -4.24 -3.69
C ASN A 54 -0.18 -4.39 -3.68
N TYR A 55 0.35 -5.35 -4.44
CA TYR A 55 1.79 -5.52 -4.64
C TYR A 55 2.42 -4.33 -5.37
N THR A 56 1.79 -3.80 -6.43
CA THR A 56 2.30 -2.63 -7.15
C THR A 56 2.34 -1.40 -6.26
N PHE A 57 1.32 -1.22 -5.40
CA PHE A 57 1.38 -0.22 -4.34
C PHE A 57 2.62 -0.44 -3.47
N GLY A 58 2.77 -1.61 -2.83
CA GLY A 58 3.92 -1.93 -1.97
C GLY A 58 5.29 -1.76 -2.65
N PHE A 59 5.43 -2.19 -3.90
CA PHE A 59 6.68 -2.08 -4.65
C PHE A 59 7.02 -0.64 -5.04
N MET A 60 6.05 0.11 -5.57
CA MET A 60 6.23 1.54 -5.86
C MET A 60 6.58 2.31 -4.59
N PHE A 61 6.01 1.89 -3.46
CA PHE A 61 6.40 2.40 -2.17
C PHE A 61 7.89 2.13 -1.91
N ILE A 62 8.36 0.88 -1.82
CA ILE A 62 9.80 0.63 -1.54
C ILE A 62 10.72 1.35 -2.52
N ALA A 63 10.39 1.38 -3.82
CA ALA A 63 11.20 2.07 -4.82
C ALA A 63 11.37 3.57 -4.54
N LEU A 64 10.35 4.25 -4.02
CA LEU A 64 10.44 5.65 -3.59
C LEU A 64 11.14 5.85 -2.23
N LEU A 65 11.27 4.80 -1.41
CA LEU A 65 12.06 4.85 -0.16
C LEU A 65 13.52 4.46 -0.35
N TRP A 66 13.91 3.98 -1.53
CA TRP A 66 15.27 3.48 -1.79
C TRP A 66 16.36 4.51 -1.47
N GLU A 67 16.08 5.81 -1.57
CA GLU A 67 17.03 6.86 -1.17
C GLU A 67 17.33 6.89 0.35
N PHE A 68 16.48 6.30 1.18
CA PHE A 68 16.58 6.31 2.65
C PHE A 68 16.82 4.94 3.28
N ASP A 69 17.06 3.87 2.51
CA ASP A 69 17.43 2.58 3.09
C ASP A 69 18.85 2.64 3.69
N PHE A 70 18.93 3.08 4.96
CA PHE A 70 20.17 3.29 5.71
C PHE A 70 21.01 2.00 5.87
N THR A 71 20.43 0.82 5.66
CA THR A 71 21.16 -0.46 5.65
C THR A 71 20.52 -1.54 4.77
N PRO A 72 21.33 -2.37 4.07
CA PRO A 72 20.84 -3.41 3.15
C PRO A 72 19.99 -4.51 3.81
N PHE A 73 20.18 -4.75 5.12
CA PHE A 73 19.40 -5.74 5.87
C PHE A 73 17.90 -5.43 5.93
N ILE A 74 17.55 -4.14 5.93
CA ILE A 74 16.17 -3.68 6.07
C ILE A 74 15.44 -3.73 4.75
N ALA A 75 16.12 -3.41 3.65
CA ALA A 75 15.62 -3.66 2.31
C ALA A 75 15.26 -5.16 2.13
N ILE A 76 16.07 -6.08 2.65
CA ILE A 76 15.80 -7.52 2.59
C ILE A 76 14.54 -7.88 3.40
N LEU A 77 14.43 -7.41 4.66
CA LEU A 77 13.26 -7.67 5.50
C LEU A 77 11.98 -7.05 4.89
N ASN A 78 12.08 -5.85 4.36
CA ASN A 78 10.98 -5.16 3.69
C ASN A 78 10.52 -5.91 2.44
N ASN A 79 11.45 -6.37 1.59
CA ASN A 79 11.14 -7.18 0.42
C ASN A 79 10.52 -8.53 0.82
N GLY A 80 11.01 -9.16 1.88
CA GLY A 80 10.43 -10.39 2.45
C GLY A 80 8.99 -10.19 2.92
N ALA A 81 8.69 -9.08 3.59
CA ALA A 81 7.34 -8.74 4.02
C ALA A 81 6.41 -8.51 2.82
N ILE A 82 6.85 -7.84 1.75
CA ILE A 82 6.05 -7.66 0.53
C ILE A 82 5.74 -8.99 -0.16
N MET A 83 6.64 -9.96 -0.16
CA MET A 83 6.37 -11.28 -0.75
C MET A 83 5.17 -11.98 -0.09
N THR A 84 4.87 -11.68 1.17
CA THR A 84 3.70 -12.25 1.87
C THR A 84 2.36 -11.76 1.30
N ILE A 85 2.33 -10.61 0.61
CA ILE A 85 1.13 -10.07 -0.06
C ILE A 85 0.60 -11.05 -1.12
N SER A 86 1.49 -11.83 -1.74
CA SER A 86 1.11 -12.84 -2.74
C SER A 86 0.19 -13.94 -2.17
N LYS A 87 0.30 -14.23 -0.87
CA LYS A 87 -0.49 -15.25 -0.15
C LYS A 87 -1.60 -14.63 0.70
N ASP A 88 -1.87 -13.34 0.52
CA ASP A 88 -2.78 -12.61 1.38
C ASP A 88 -4.26 -12.89 1.07
N ASN A 89 -5.10 -12.77 2.10
CA ASN A 89 -6.53 -13.01 2.01
C ASN A 89 -7.22 -11.74 1.50
N VAL A 90 -7.33 -11.60 0.18
CA VAL A 90 -7.94 -10.42 -0.47
C VAL A 90 -9.32 -10.77 -1.02
N LYS A 91 -10.29 -9.89 -0.78
CA LYS A 91 -11.66 -10.04 -1.32
C LYS A 91 -11.67 -9.70 -2.81
N PRO A 92 -12.22 -10.56 -3.68
CA PRO A 92 -12.34 -10.27 -5.11
C PRO A 92 -13.27 -9.07 -5.35
N SER A 93 -13.00 -8.31 -6.41
CA SER A 93 -13.84 -7.18 -6.78
C SER A 93 -15.23 -7.65 -7.25
N PRO A 94 -16.35 -7.05 -6.79
CA PRO A 94 -17.69 -7.42 -7.26
C PRO A 94 -17.92 -7.03 -8.72
N GLN A 95 -17.31 -5.93 -9.16
CA GLN A 95 -17.37 -5.44 -10.54
C GLN A 95 -16.04 -5.69 -11.26
N PRO A 96 -16.05 -5.86 -12.61
CA PRO A 96 -14.85 -5.88 -13.42
C PRO A 96 -14.01 -4.63 -13.15
N ASP A 97 -12.73 -4.84 -12.85
CA ASP A 97 -11.78 -3.78 -12.52
C ASP A 97 -10.71 -3.75 -13.61
N SER A 98 -10.21 -2.55 -13.94
CA SER A 98 -9.16 -2.35 -14.93
C SER A 98 -7.91 -1.77 -14.27
N TRP A 99 -6.76 -1.98 -14.91
CA TRP A 99 -5.47 -1.53 -14.38
C TRP A 99 -5.26 -0.05 -14.73
N LYS A 100 -5.81 0.84 -13.91
CA LYS A 100 -5.66 2.28 -14.07
C LYS A 100 -4.36 2.76 -13.42
N LEU A 101 -3.28 2.82 -14.20
CA LEU A 101 -1.95 3.25 -13.74
C LEU A 101 -1.97 4.63 -13.08
N ILE A 102 -2.70 5.59 -13.65
CA ILE A 102 -2.81 6.95 -13.13
C ILE A 102 -3.42 6.95 -11.72
N GLU A 103 -4.48 6.15 -11.51
CA GLU A 103 -5.13 6.04 -10.18
C GLU A 103 -4.17 5.45 -9.14
N ILE A 104 -3.42 4.41 -9.52
CA ILE A 104 -2.42 3.76 -8.67
C ILE A 104 -1.29 4.73 -8.34
N PHE A 105 -0.76 5.43 -9.34
CA PHE A 105 0.34 6.38 -9.18
C PHE A 105 -0.06 7.57 -8.32
N SER A 106 -1.19 8.23 -8.63
CA SER A 106 -1.71 9.35 -7.85
C SER A 106 -1.97 8.97 -6.39
N THR A 107 -2.54 7.79 -6.15
CA THR A 107 -2.77 7.30 -4.78
C THR A 107 -1.46 7.07 -4.04
N GLY A 108 -0.45 6.50 -4.70
CA GLY A 108 0.86 6.31 -4.09
C GLY A 108 1.60 7.60 -3.77
N VAL A 109 1.55 8.59 -4.67
CA VAL A 109 2.13 9.92 -4.42
C VAL A 109 1.47 10.59 -3.21
N MET A 110 0.14 10.50 -3.08
CA MET A 110 -0.57 11.08 -1.93
C MET A 110 -0.20 10.42 -0.61
N PHE A 111 -0.16 9.08 -0.55
CA PHE A 111 0.29 8.37 0.64
C PHE A 111 1.74 8.69 1.00
N ARG A 112 2.62 8.81 -0.01
CA ARG A 112 4.02 9.20 0.19
C ARG A 112 4.15 10.62 0.71
N GLY A 113 3.41 11.57 0.13
CA GLY A 113 3.39 12.97 0.59
C GLY A 113 2.95 13.08 2.05
N TYR A 114 1.90 12.33 2.43
CA TYR A 114 1.48 12.25 3.82
C TYR A 114 2.58 11.70 4.75
N GLN A 115 3.19 10.58 4.39
CA GLN A 115 4.25 9.99 5.22
C GLN A 115 5.47 10.90 5.34
N ALA A 116 5.91 11.52 4.24
CA ALA A 116 7.00 12.48 4.26
C ALA A 116 6.70 13.67 5.17
N LEU A 117 5.48 14.22 5.09
CA LEU A 117 5.04 15.30 5.96
C LEU A 117 5.03 14.90 7.43
N MET A 118 4.56 13.69 7.77
CA MET A 118 4.61 13.20 9.14
C MET A 118 6.04 12.97 9.63
N THR A 119 6.95 12.47 8.79
CA THR A 119 8.36 12.35 9.17
C THR A 119 9.01 13.72 9.40
N VAL A 120 8.67 14.75 8.60
CA VAL A 120 9.16 16.13 8.82
C VAL A 120 8.61 16.71 10.13
N VAL A 121 7.31 16.52 10.41
CA VAL A 121 6.69 16.96 11.67
C VAL A 121 7.34 16.25 12.86
N PHE A 122 7.62 14.95 12.74
CA PHE A 122 8.31 14.19 13.76
C PHE A 122 9.74 14.71 14.01
N PHE A 123 10.50 14.96 12.94
CA PHE A 123 11.84 15.53 13.02
C PHE A 123 11.84 16.91 13.68
N TRP A 124 10.94 17.79 13.27
CA TRP A 124 10.78 19.12 13.85
C TRP A 124 10.41 19.05 15.34
N ALA A 125 9.45 18.18 15.70
CA ALA A 125 9.03 17.97 17.08
C ALA A 125 10.12 17.35 17.97
N MET A 126 11.09 16.63 17.40
CA MET A 126 12.24 16.08 18.14
C MET A 126 13.35 17.10 18.38
N ILE A 127 13.61 18.00 17.42
CA ILE A 127 14.76 18.91 17.49
C ILE A 127 14.40 20.23 18.17
N ASP A 128 13.33 20.88 17.70
CA ASP A 128 12.99 22.25 18.09
C ASP A 128 12.06 22.31 19.31
N THR A 129 11.41 21.19 19.66
CA THR A 129 10.40 21.20 20.71
C THR A 129 10.68 20.20 21.82
N ASP A 130 10.53 20.63 23.08
CA ASP A 130 10.62 19.76 24.26
C ASP A 130 9.34 18.94 24.52
N ILE A 131 8.42 18.83 23.54
CA ILE A 131 7.13 18.13 23.71
C ILE A 131 7.35 16.70 24.19
N PHE A 132 8.27 15.96 23.57
CA PHE A 132 8.52 14.57 23.93
C PHE A 132 9.18 14.43 25.30
N SER A 133 10.13 15.33 25.62
CA SER A 133 10.80 15.38 26.92
C SER A 133 9.80 15.70 28.04
N ASN A 134 8.93 16.69 27.84
CA ASN A 134 7.95 17.12 28.84
C ASN A 134 6.79 16.13 29.03
N MET A 135 6.36 15.46 27.95
CA MET A 135 5.21 14.54 28.01
C MET A 135 5.60 13.12 28.45
N PHE A 136 6.76 12.63 28.02
CA PHE A 136 7.18 11.24 28.23
C PHE A 136 8.45 11.08 29.07
N GLY A 137 9.09 12.18 29.51
CA GLY A 137 10.29 12.14 30.35
C GLY A 137 11.52 11.59 29.64
N VAL A 138 11.54 11.60 28.30
CA VAL A 138 12.66 11.11 27.49
C VAL A 138 13.76 12.15 27.35
N ARG A 139 15.01 11.69 27.26
CA ARG A 139 16.18 12.58 27.15
C ARG A 139 16.13 13.38 25.84
N PRO A 140 16.38 14.69 25.86
CA PRO A 140 16.40 15.50 24.65
C PRO A 140 17.50 15.01 23.70
N LEU A 141 17.13 14.79 22.43
CA LEU A 141 18.01 14.28 21.39
C LEU A 141 18.66 15.37 20.54
N SER A 142 18.31 16.65 20.74
CA SER A 142 18.70 17.78 19.87
C SER A 142 20.21 17.95 19.70
N GLN A 143 21.03 17.45 20.62
CA GLN A 143 22.50 17.53 20.56
C GLN A 143 23.18 16.25 20.05
N ARG A 144 22.42 15.20 19.69
CA ARG A 144 22.94 13.88 19.30
C ARG A 144 22.41 13.45 17.93
N PRO A 145 23.04 13.87 16.82
CA PRO A 145 22.56 13.60 15.47
C PRO A 145 22.45 12.10 15.17
N GLU A 146 23.34 11.27 15.71
CA GLU A 146 23.35 9.82 15.47
C GLU A 146 22.13 9.11 16.08
N GLN A 147 21.66 9.58 17.24
CA GLN A 147 20.44 9.06 17.88
C GLN A 147 19.17 9.57 17.19
N ILE A 148 19.20 10.78 16.62
CA ILE A 148 18.12 11.29 15.77
C ILE A 148 17.98 10.40 14.52
N MET A 149 19.10 9.99 13.90
CA MET A 149 19.04 9.07 12.76
C MET A 149 18.42 7.72 13.13
N ALA A 150 18.77 7.16 14.29
CA ALA A 150 18.15 5.93 14.81
C ALA A 150 16.63 6.07 15.02
N ALA A 151 16.20 7.22 15.56
CA ALA A 151 14.80 7.51 15.80
C ALA A 151 13.99 7.68 14.50
N LEU A 152 14.52 8.44 13.55
CA LEU A 152 13.93 8.60 12.21
C LEU A 152 13.85 7.27 11.48
N TYR A 153 14.92 6.48 11.55
CA TYR A 153 14.96 5.15 10.95
C TYR A 153 13.81 4.26 11.46
N LEU A 154 13.62 4.19 12.79
CA LEU A 154 12.55 3.38 13.37
C LEU A 154 11.16 3.89 12.94
N GLN A 155 10.95 5.21 12.94
CA GLN A 155 9.69 5.83 12.52
C GLN A 155 9.35 5.52 11.06
N VAL A 156 10.31 5.70 10.15
CA VAL A 156 10.13 5.44 8.72
C VAL A 156 9.90 3.95 8.48
N SER A 157 10.59 3.07 9.20
CA SER A 157 10.43 1.62 9.10
C SER A 157 9.02 1.16 9.53
N ILE A 158 8.53 1.63 10.68
CA ILE A 158 7.18 1.29 11.18
C ILE A 158 6.12 1.83 10.23
N SER A 159 6.19 3.12 9.87
CA SER A 159 5.21 3.77 8.99
C SER A 159 5.18 3.15 7.59
N GLY A 160 6.35 2.85 7.02
CA GLY A 160 6.50 2.26 5.70
C GLY A 160 5.84 0.88 5.60
N GLN A 161 6.11 0.01 6.57
CA GLN A 161 5.51 -1.33 6.63
C GLN A 161 4.02 -1.29 7.01
N ALA A 162 3.62 -0.39 7.92
CA ALA A 162 2.23 -0.27 8.33
C ALA A 162 1.31 0.10 7.15
N LEU A 163 1.81 0.90 6.20
CA LEU A 163 1.07 1.27 4.98
C LEU A 163 0.60 0.07 4.16
N ILE A 164 1.30 -1.08 4.23
CA ILE A 164 0.87 -2.31 3.55
C ILE A 164 -0.52 -2.74 4.02
N PHE A 165 -0.84 -2.58 5.30
CA PHE A 165 -2.16 -2.90 5.84
C PHE A 165 -3.28 -1.97 5.32
N VAL A 166 -2.96 -0.67 5.14
CA VAL A 166 -3.92 0.31 4.58
C VAL A 166 -4.17 0.06 3.11
N THR A 167 -3.11 -0.21 2.35
CA THR A 167 -3.18 -0.39 0.90
C THR A 167 -3.82 -1.72 0.51
N ARG A 168 -3.68 -2.76 1.34
CA ARG A 168 -4.34 -4.04 1.08
C ARG A 168 -5.85 -4.02 1.28
N SER A 169 -6.33 -3.16 2.17
CA SER A 169 -7.72 -3.13 2.61
C SER A 169 -8.57 -2.20 1.73
N ARG A 170 -9.78 -2.64 1.38
CA ARG A 170 -10.75 -1.81 0.65
C ARG A 170 -11.60 -0.97 1.62
N SER A 171 -11.98 -1.55 2.74
CA SER A 171 -12.61 -0.88 3.87
C SER A 171 -11.55 -0.43 4.88
N TRP A 172 -11.93 -0.22 6.14
CA TRP A 172 -11.02 0.09 7.23
C TRP A 172 -10.00 -1.04 7.39
N SER A 173 -8.74 -0.66 7.57
CA SER A 173 -7.63 -1.61 7.71
C SER A 173 -7.82 -2.54 8.91
N TYR A 174 -8.38 -2.03 10.01
CA TYR A 174 -8.64 -2.79 11.23
C TYR A 174 -9.78 -3.82 11.11
N VAL A 175 -10.69 -3.62 10.15
CA VAL A 175 -11.85 -4.50 9.95
C VAL A 175 -11.49 -5.68 9.04
N GLU A 176 -10.58 -5.46 8.09
CA GLU A 176 -10.13 -6.52 7.18
C GLU A 176 -8.91 -7.24 7.75
N SER A 177 -9.14 -8.41 8.35
CA SER A 177 -8.07 -9.20 8.95
C SER A 177 -6.94 -9.48 7.93
N PRO A 178 -5.69 -9.10 8.25
CA PRO A 178 -4.54 -9.45 7.41
C PRO A 178 -4.29 -10.96 7.45
N GLY A 179 -3.67 -11.50 6.39
CA GLY A 179 -3.14 -12.86 6.45
C GLY A 179 -2.13 -13.01 7.60
N LEU A 180 -2.16 -14.16 8.29
CA LEU A 180 -1.26 -14.44 9.42
C LEU A 180 0.22 -14.32 9.04
N LEU A 181 0.56 -14.66 7.80
CA LEU A 181 1.93 -14.52 7.27
C LEU A 181 2.36 -13.05 7.18
N LEU A 182 1.47 -12.15 6.76
CA LEU A 182 1.76 -10.72 6.66
C LEU A 182 1.93 -10.12 8.06
N LEU A 183 1.06 -10.48 9.00
CA LEU A 183 1.17 -10.04 10.39
C LEU A 183 2.46 -10.55 11.05
N GLY A 184 2.79 -11.83 10.87
CA GLY A 184 4.04 -12.41 11.37
C GLY A 184 5.28 -11.74 10.78
N ALA A 185 5.29 -11.48 9.47
CA ALA A 185 6.38 -10.77 8.81
C ALA A 185 6.54 -9.33 9.33
N PHE A 186 5.44 -8.61 9.54
CA PHE A 186 5.46 -7.29 10.15
C PHE A 186 6.06 -7.32 11.56
N VAL A 187 5.58 -8.21 12.43
CA VAL A 187 6.08 -8.29 13.81
C VAL A 187 7.57 -8.62 13.84
N ILE A 188 8.03 -9.59 13.04
CA ILE A 188 9.46 -9.96 12.97
C ILE A 188 10.30 -8.79 12.46
N ALA A 189 9.89 -8.14 11.37
CA ALA A 189 10.62 -7.03 10.78
C ALA A 189 10.70 -5.84 11.77
N GLN A 190 9.61 -5.52 12.46
CA GLN A 190 9.57 -4.40 13.39
C GLN A 190 10.29 -4.68 14.71
N LEU A 191 10.30 -5.93 15.18
CA LEU A 191 11.13 -6.33 16.32
C LEU A 191 12.62 -6.13 15.99
N VAL A 192 13.06 -6.59 14.81
CA VAL A 192 14.45 -6.39 14.37
C VAL A 192 14.77 -4.91 14.21
N ALA A 193 13.89 -4.13 13.58
CA ALA A 193 14.08 -2.68 13.43
C ALA A 193 14.15 -1.97 14.79
N THR A 194 13.32 -2.34 15.76
CA THR A 194 13.35 -1.77 17.11
C THR A 194 14.65 -2.11 17.84
N LEU A 195 15.12 -3.36 17.73
CA LEU A 195 16.39 -3.77 18.34
C LEU A 195 17.59 -3.04 17.72
N ILE A 196 17.58 -2.83 16.40
CA ILE A 196 18.61 -2.03 15.73
C ILE A 196 18.54 -0.58 16.21
N ALA A 197 17.35 0.02 16.24
CA ALA A 197 17.18 1.40 16.68
C ALA A 197 17.62 1.61 18.14
N VAL A 198 17.51 0.60 19.00
CA VAL A 198 17.87 0.72 20.43
C VAL A 198 19.32 0.36 20.73
N TYR A 199 19.88 -0.64 20.06
CA TYR A 199 21.17 -1.21 20.43
C TYR A 199 22.28 -1.00 19.39
N ALA A 200 21.97 -0.56 18.17
CA ALA A 200 22.99 -0.38 17.16
C ALA A 200 23.95 0.75 17.55
N ASN A 201 25.25 0.46 17.50
CA ASN A 201 26.29 1.46 17.53
C ASN A 201 27.20 1.19 16.32
N TRP A 202 26.78 1.70 15.17
CA TRP A 202 27.43 1.45 13.90
C TRP A 202 28.07 2.74 13.39
N SER A 203 29.40 2.81 13.53
CA SER A 203 30.21 3.93 13.02
C SER A 203 30.10 4.11 11.50
N PHE A 204 29.88 3.02 10.74
CA PHE A 204 29.66 3.06 9.29
C PHE A 204 28.30 3.69 8.91
N ALA A 205 27.27 3.49 9.74
CA ALA A 205 25.91 3.98 9.45
C ALA A 205 25.58 5.31 10.14
N ARG A 206 26.48 5.84 11.00
CA ARG A 206 26.23 7.00 11.88
C ARG A 206 24.95 6.85 12.73
N ILE A 207 24.72 5.63 13.20
CA ILE A 207 23.57 5.27 14.04
C ILE A 207 24.10 4.92 15.43
N GLU A 208 23.60 5.66 16.41
CA GLU A 208 23.76 5.36 17.83
C GLU A 208 22.39 5.02 18.42
N GLY A 209 22.33 3.95 19.20
CA GLY A 209 21.10 3.42 19.77
C GLY A 209 20.32 4.45 20.58
N ALA A 210 19.04 4.58 20.28
CA ALA A 210 18.10 5.37 21.06
C ALA A 210 17.59 4.55 22.27
N ASP A 211 17.54 5.15 23.45
CA ASP A 211 17.01 4.48 24.66
C ASP A 211 15.58 3.91 24.41
N TRP A 212 15.20 2.85 25.14
CA TRP A 212 13.87 2.23 25.04
C TRP A 212 12.69 3.21 25.21
N GLY A 213 12.90 4.29 25.98
CA GLY A 213 11.90 5.36 26.11
C GLY A 213 11.57 6.02 24.77
N TRP A 214 12.59 6.29 23.95
CA TRP A 214 12.41 6.84 22.61
C TRP A 214 11.76 5.84 21.67
N ALA A 215 12.13 4.56 21.73
CA ALA A 215 11.47 3.51 20.94
C ALA A 215 9.96 3.47 21.21
N GLY A 216 9.53 3.55 22.48
CA GLY A 216 8.12 3.61 22.85
C GLY A 216 7.38 4.83 22.30
N VAL A 217 8.00 6.02 22.39
CA VAL A 217 7.44 7.26 21.83
C VAL A 217 7.29 7.17 20.31
N ILE A 218 8.29 6.62 19.61
CA ILE A 218 8.27 6.44 18.16
C ILE A 218 7.14 5.49 17.75
N TRP A 219 6.97 4.38 18.47
CA TRP A 219 5.85 3.46 18.26
C TRP A 219 4.50 4.15 18.44
N LEU A 220 4.33 4.90 19.54
CA LEU A 220 3.09 5.62 19.82
C LEU A 220 2.78 6.65 18.74
N TYR A 221 3.78 7.45 18.34
CA TYR A 221 3.66 8.43 17.25
C TYR A 221 3.27 7.74 15.94
N SER A 222 3.93 6.64 15.60
CA SER A 222 3.70 5.91 14.35
C SER A 222 2.30 5.29 14.30
N LEU A 223 1.82 4.74 15.42
CA LEU A 223 0.46 4.21 15.55
C LEU A 223 -0.60 5.33 15.51
N ALA A 224 -0.34 6.48 16.13
CA ALA A 224 -1.23 7.63 16.08
C ALA A 224 -1.38 8.17 14.65
N MET A 225 -0.27 8.31 13.93
CA MET A 225 -0.24 8.77 12.53
C MET A 225 -0.67 7.68 11.53
N TYR A 226 -0.88 6.45 11.97
CA TYR A 226 -1.41 5.39 11.13
C TYR A 226 -2.94 5.50 10.96
N ILE A 227 -3.68 5.99 11.97
CA ILE A 227 -5.15 6.10 11.93
C ILE A 227 -5.64 7.02 10.77
N PRO A 228 -5.06 8.21 10.55
CA PRO A 228 -5.50 9.10 9.47
C PRO A 228 -5.24 8.56 8.06
N LEU A 229 -4.35 7.57 7.88
CA LEU A 229 -4.10 6.96 6.56
C LEU A 229 -5.34 6.29 5.98
N ASP A 230 -6.18 5.67 6.82
CA ASP A 230 -7.45 5.09 6.37
C ASP A 230 -8.44 6.17 5.91
N LEU A 231 -8.46 7.33 6.58
CA LEU A 231 -9.28 8.48 6.16
C LEU A 231 -8.78 9.02 4.81
N LEU A 232 -7.47 9.19 4.66
CA LEU A 232 -6.84 9.63 3.43
C LEU A 232 -7.13 8.66 2.27
N LYS A 233 -7.10 7.35 2.53
CA LYS A 233 -7.48 6.31 1.56
C LYS A 233 -8.90 6.52 1.02
N PHE A 234 -9.87 6.75 1.91
CA PHE A 234 -11.26 6.97 1.49
C PHE A 234 -11.41 8.28 0.73
N PHE A 235 -10.72 9.34 1.16
CA PHE A 235 -10.71 10.62 0.46
C PHE A 235 -10.16 10.49 -0.97
N ILE A 236 -8.99 9.86 -1.15
CA ILE A 236 -8.38 9.65 -2.46
C ILE A 236 -9.31 8.85 -3.38
N ARG A 237 -9.89 7.75 -2.88
CA ARG A 237 -10.84 6.94 -3.65
C ARG A 237 -12.09 7.72 -4.03
N TYR A 238 -12.58 8.58 -3.14
CA TYR A 238 -13.74 9.43 -3.42
C TYR A 238 -13.45 10.41 -4.56
N VAL A 239 -12.31 11.09 -4.51
CA VAL A 239 -11.86 12.03 -5.55
C VAL A 239 -11.66 11.31 -6.89
N LEU A 240 -10.97 10.17 -6.89
CA LEU A 240 -10.69 9.39 -8.11
C LEU A 240 -11.92 8.68 -8.69
N SER A 241 -12.97 8.47 -7.88
CA SER A 241 -14.24 7.92 -8.37
C SER A 241 -15.04 8.89 -9.24
N GLY A 242 -14.58 10.15 -9.39
CA GLY A 242 -15.26 11.18 -10.16
C GLY A 242 -16.52 11.75 -9.51
N LYS A 243 -16.94 11.20 -8.36
CA LYS A 243 -18.07 11.73 -7.58
C LYS A 243 -17.84 13.16 -7.10
N ALA A 244 -16.59 13.55 -6.86
CA ALA A 244 -16.24 14.94 -6.56
C ALA A 244 -16.49 15.88 -7.76
N CYS A 245 -16.16 15.47 -8.98
CA CYS A 245 -16.42 16.27 -10.19
C CYS A 245 -17.91 16.36 -10.54
N SER A 246 -18.73 15.34 -10.22
CA SER A 246 -20.18 15.42 -10.44
C SER A 246 -20.87 16.42 -9.51
N PHE A 247 -20.30 16.73 -8.34
CA PHE A 247 -20.83 17.81 -7.49
C PHE A 247 -20.45 19.19 -8.02
N ILE A 248 -19.24 19.36 -8.56
CA ILE A 248 -18.77 20.64 -9.12
C ILE A 248 -19.51 20.98 -10.43
N ASN A 249 -19.84 19.97 -11.25
CA ASN A 249 -20.58 20.19 -12.49
C ASN A 249 -22.07 20.47 -12.30
N VAL A 250 -22.64 20.28 -11.11
CA VAL A 250 -24.04 20.65 -10.82
C VAL A 250 -24.16 22.16 -10.54
N GLU A 251 -23.06 22.84 -10.23
CA GLU A 251 -23.05 24.28 -9.94
C GLU A 251 -22.70 25.15 -11.17
N VAL A 252 -22.44 24.52 -12.32
CA VAL A 252 -22.21 25.19 -13.61
C VAL A 252 -23.15 24.62 -14.67
N ASP A 253 -24.45 24.58 -14.36
CA ASP A 253 -25.49 24.53 -15.41
C ASP A 253 -25.83 25.97 -15.82
N VAL A 254 -24.85 26.67 -16.41
CA VAL A 254 -25.08 27.93 -17.14
C VAL A 254 -25.52 27.57 -18.56
N THR A 255 -26.66 26.91 -18.66
CA THR A 255 -27.35 26.63 -19.94
C THR A 255 -28.86 26.75 -19.78
N ASP A 256 -29.29 27.80 -19.05
CA ASP A 256 -30.68 28.27 -19.04
C ASP A 256 -30.81 29.68 -19.67
N PHE A 257 -29.90 30.01 -20.60
CA PHE A 257 -30.13 31.13 -21.53
C PHE A 257 -30.89 30.63 -22.75
N GLY A 258 -32.22 30.69 -22.64
CA GLY A 258 -33.14 30.45 -23.72
C GLY A 258 -32.87 31.35 -24.92
N LEU A 259 -32.58 30.73 -26.07
CA LEU A 259 -32.74 31.35 -27.39
C LEU A 259 -33.38 30.31 -28.33
N TYR A 260 -34.67 30.08 -28.13
CA TYR A 260 -35.56 29.81 -29.25
C TYR A 260 -35.89 31.14 -29.92
N LYS A 261 -35.60 31.28 -31.21
CA LYS A 261 -36.45 32.03 -32.17
C LYS A 261 -35.95 31.85 -33.62
N TYR A 262 -36.85 31.23 -34.40
CA TYR A 262 -37.04 31.21 -35.87
C TYR A 262 -35.92 30.66 -36.76
#